data_AF-A0A965C275-F1
#
_entry.id   AF-A0A965C275-F1
#
_cell.length_a   1.000
_cell.length_b   1.000
_cell.length_c   1.000
_cell.angle_alpha   90.00
_cell.angle_beta   90.00
_cell.angle_gamma   90.00
#
_symmetry.space_group_name_H-M   'P 1'
#
loop_
_entity.id
_entity.type
_entity.pdbx_description
1 polymer ?
#
loop_
_entity_poly.entity_id
_entity_poly.type
_entity_poly.pdbx_seq_one_letter_code
_entity_poly.pdbx_strand_id
1 'polypeptide(L)'
;MLSGKDGSGERLVSLKAELTASGGRVSGDLSGLADGAYRVVLVLTDARGKTLESSQSLLIDRVAPTLSLATIAGDGIINAAEAAEGVRLSGEAIGVEDGLPVTL
;
A
#
# COMPACT_ATOMS: atom_id res chain seq x y z
N MET A 1 -10.64 15.86 -6.94
CA MET A 1 -10.93 15.44 -5.55
C MET A 1 -10.44 16.54 -4.61
N LEU A 2 -11.21 16.90 -3.58
CA LEU A 2 -10.75 17.82 -2.53
C LEU A 2 -10.07 16.97 -1.46
N SER A 3 -8.77 17.13 -1.26
CA SER A 3 -8.05 16.49 -0.15
C SER A 3 -7.92 17.49 1.00
N GLY A 4 -8.57 17.22 2.12
CA GLY A 4 -8.33 17.92 3.39
C GLY A 4 -7.41 17.10 4.29
N LYS A 5 -6.76 17.71 5.29
CA LYS A 5 -6.22 16.97 6.44
C LYS A 5 -7.22 17.14 7.59
N ASP A 6 -7.52 16.09 8.34
CA ASP A 6 -8.28 16.25 9.58
C ASP A 6 -7.38 16.70 10.74
N GLY A 7 -7.99 17.01 11.89
CA GLY A 7 -7.28 17.45 13.10
C GLY A 7 -6.38 16.38 13.75
N SER A 8 -6.31 15.17 13.19
CA SER A 8 -5.41 14.08 13.62
C SER A 8 -4.18 13.90 12.71
N GLY A 9 -4.13 14.61 11.58
CA GLY A 9 -3.05 14.52 10.59
C GLY A 9 -3.34 13.54 9.44
N GLU A 10 -4.48 12.84 9.47
CA GLU A 10 -4.90 11.93 8.42
C GLU A 10 -5.42 12.71 7.19
N ARG A 11 -5.15 12.16 5.99
CA ARG A 11 -5.62 12.75 4.73
C ARG A 11 -7.06 12.29 4.48
N LEU A 12 -7.98 13.25 4.40
CA LEU A 12 -9.37 13.03 4.02
C LEU A 12 -9.52 13.11 2.51
N VAL A 13 -10.17 12.10 1.93
CA VAL A 13 -10.57 12.09 0.52
C VAL A 13 -12.09 11.94 0.47
N SER A 14 -12.77 12.96 -0.04
CA SER A 14 -14.20 12.90 -0.33
C SER A 14 -14.41 12.31 -1.72
N LEU A 15 -15.02 11.12 -1.78
CA LEU A 15 -15.50 10.52 -3.02
C LEU A 15 -16.86 11.13 -3.37
N LYS A 16 -17.07 11.52 -4.64
CA LYS A 16 -18.41 11.87 -5.12
C LYS A 16 -19.17 10.58 -5.37
N ALA A 17 -20.29 10.39 -4.69
CA ALA A 17 -21.17 9.24 -4.83
C ALA A 17 -22.40 9.62 -5.66
N GLU A 18 -22.76 8.80 -6.64
CA GLU A 18 -24.11 8.76 -7.18
C GLU A 18 -24.86 7.61 -6.49
N LEU A 19 -25.79 7.94 -5.60
CA LEU A 19 -26.59 6.96 -4.88
C LEU A 19 -27.93 6.73 -5.60
N THR A 20 -28.08 5.56 -6.23
CA THR A 20 -29.41 5.08 -6.67
C THR A 20 -30.01 4.22 -5.55
N ALA A 21 -31.28 4.47 -5.21
CA ALA A 21 -31.93 3.84 -4.07
C ALA A 21 -31.90 2.30 -4.15
N SER A 22 -31.66 1.68 -2.98
CA SER A 22 -31.52 0.25 -2.67
C SER A 22 -30.26 -0.50 -3.16
N GLY A 23 -29.25 0.17 -3.72
CA GLY A 23 -28.02 -0.54 -4.15
C GLY A 23 -26.88 0.33 -4.69
N GLY A 24 -26.79 1.59 -4.27
CA GLY A 24 -25.79 2.53 -4.77
C GLY A 24 -24.36 2.05 -4.57
N ARG A 25 -23.58 1.94 -5.65
CA ARG A 25 -22.13 1.77 -5.60
C ARG A 25 -21.49 3.14 -5.66
N VAL A 26 -20.63 3.44 -4.69
CA VAL A 26 -19.76 4.61 -4.73
C VAL A 26 -18.42 4.16 -5.27
N SER A 27 -18.03 4.69 -6.43
CA SER A 27 -16.67 4.58 -6.93
C SER A 27 -16.00 5.94 -6.86
N GLY A 28 -14.69 5.93 -6.63
CA GLY A 28 -13.88 7.11 -6.87
C GLY A 28 -12.53 6.66 -7.39
N ASP A 29 -11.97 7.50 -8.25
CA ASP A 29 -10.65 7.28 -8.79
C ASP A 29 -9.60 7.62 -7.73
N LEU A 30 -8.80 6.63 -7.35
CA LEU A 30 -7.70 6.81 -6.40
C LEU A 30 -6.40 7.18 -7.12
N SER A 31 -6.41 7.28 -8.46
CA SER A 31 -5.26 7.71 -9.23
C SER A 31 -4.81 9.11 -8.81
N GLY A 32 -3.49 9.31 -8.73
CA GLY A 32 -2.89 10.57 -8.30
C GLY A 32 -2.87 10.83 -6.79
N LEU A 33 -3.47 9.97 -5.96
CA LEU A 33 -3.20 10.00 -4.52
C LEU A 33 -1.77 9.52 -4.25
N ALA A 34 -1.11 10.16 -3.27
CA ALA A 34 0.20 9.73 -2.78
C ALA A 34 0.05 8.55 -1.82
N ASP A 35 1.13 7.84 -1.56
CA ASP A 35 1.14 6.76 -0.58
C ASP A 35 0.86 7.30 0.82
N GLY A 36 0.24 6.47 1.67
CA GLY A 36 -0.10 6.80 3.04
C GLY A 36 -1.49 6.35 3.46
N ALA A 37 -1.83 6.67 4.71
CA ALA A 37 -3.11 6.37 5.32
C ALA A 37 -4.16 7.43 4.95
N TYR A 38 -5.33 6.94 4.57
CA TYR A 38 -6.51 7.72 4.20
C TYR A 38 -7.73 7.24 4.98
N ARG A 39 -8.62 8.18 5.26
CA ARG A 39 -9.95 7.90 5.78
C ARG A 39 -10.98 8.20 4.72
N VAL A 40 -11.68 7.16 4.28
CA VAL A 40 -12.81 7.30 3.36
C VAL A 40 -14.06 7.51 4.20
N VAL A 41 -14.74 8.64 4.02
CA VAL A 41 -15.96 8.99 4.75
C VAL A 41 -17.13 9.09 3.76
N LEU A 42 -18.19 8.34 4.04
CA LEU A 42 -19.45 8.41 3.33
C LEU A 42 -20.46 9.16 4.21
N VAL A 43 -21.07 10.21 3.65
CA VAL A 43 -22.13 10.98 4.29
C VAL A 43 -23.41 10.82 3.46
N LEU A 44 -24.44 10.27 4.08
CA LEU A 44 -25.79 10.16 3.54
C LEU A 44 -26.61 11.29 4.15
N THR A 45 -27.30 12.08 3.33
CA THR A 45 -28.23 13.12 3.81
C THR A 45 -29.62 12.82 3.27
N ASP A 46 -30.63 12.74 4.13
CA ASP A 46 -32.02 12.60 3.69
C ASP A 46 -32.63 13.94 3.23
N ALA A 47 -33.82 13.90 2.64
CA ALA A 47 -34.52 15.10 2.15
C ALA A 47 -34.91 16.10 3.26
N ARG A 48 -34.79 15.69 4.53
CA ARG A 48 -35.06 16.52 5.72
C ARG A 48 -33.77 17.07 6.33
N GLY A 49 -32.61 16.83 5.71
CA GLY A 49 -31.32 17.31 6.16
C GLY A 49 -30.69 16.46 7.27
N LYS A 50 -31.24 15.29 7.60
CA LYS A 50 -30.61 14.38 8.58
C LYS A 50 -29.48 13.63 7.90
N THR A 51 -28.32 13.59 8.55
CA THR A 51 -27.15 12.87 8.07
C THR A 51 -26.94 11.53 8.76
N LEU A 52 -26.35 10.59 8.02
CA LEU A 52 -25.73 9.38 8.54
C LEU A 52 -24.32 9.29 7.96
N GLU A 53 -23.34 8.97 8.81
CA GLU A 53 -21.95 8.87 8.41
C GLU A 53 -21.43 7.45 8.62
N SER A 54 -20.58 7.01 7.70
CA SER A 54 -19.82 5.77 7.83
C SER A 54 -18.42 5.99 7.28
N SER A 55 -17.42 5.31 7.84
CA SER A 55 -16.03 5.50 7.46
C SER A 55 -15.25 4.19 7.39
N GLN A 56 -14.29 4.14 6.48
CA GLN A 56 -13.37 3.01 6.27
C GLN A 56 -11.94 3.55 6.19
N SER A 57 -10.98 2.80 6.72
CA SER A 57 -9.57 3.12 6.57
C SER A 57 -9.05 2.55 5.24
N LEU A 58 -8.11 3.26 4.63
CA LEU A 58 -7.47 2.86 3.39
C LEU A 58 -5.98 3.16 3.51
N LEU A 59 -5.15 2.16 3.20
CA LEU A 59 -3.72 2.34 3.03
C LEU A 59 -3.41 2.27 1.53
N ILE A 60 -2.72 3.28 1.01
CA ILE A 60 -2.11 3.21 -0.32
C ILE A 60 -0.61 3.02 -0.10
N ASP A 61 -0.10 1.86 -0.51
CA ASP A 61 1.32 1.54 -0.51
C ASP A 61 1.71 1.09 -1.92
N ARG A 62 2.60 1.83 -2.56
CA ARG A 62 3.17 1.52 -3.89
C ARG A 62 4.69 1.50 -3.84
N VAL A 63 5.27 1.48 -2.65
CA VAL A 63 6.71 1.37 -2.50
C VAL A 63 7.11 -0.03 -2.96
N ALA A 64 7.89 -0.09 -4.04
CA ALA A 64 8.38 -1.37 -4.53
C ALA A 64 9.33 -2.00 -3.49
N PRO A 65 9.27 -3.34 -3.30
CA PRO A 65 10.23 -4.02 -2.45
C PRO A 65 11.64 -3.90 -3.03
N THR A 66 12.64 -3.95 -2.15
CA THR A 66 14.05 -4.00 -2.54
C THR A 66 14.66 -5.34 -2.18
N LEU A 67 15.50 -5.88 -3.06
CA LEU A 67 16.30 -7.08 -2.82
C LEU A 67 17.78 -6.74 -2.99
N SER A 68 18.62 -7.18 -2.05
CA SER A 68 20.07 -7.04 -2.10
C SER A 68 20.75 -8.37 -1.80
N LEU A 69 21.89 -8.62 -2.46
CA LEU A 69 22.76 -9.75 -2.13
C LEU A 69 23.98 -9.27 -1.32
N ALA A 70 24.38 -10.08 -0.35
CA ALA A 70 25.66 -9.95 0.30
C ALA A 70 26.80 -10.36 -0.67
N THR A 71 28.01 -9.90 -0.37
CA THR A 71 29.20 -10.28 -1.13
C THR A 71 29.40 -11.79 -1.11
N ILE A 72 29.45 -12.39 -2.29
CA ILE A 72 29.65 -13.83 -2.47
C ILE A 72 31.10 -14.17 -2.08
N ALA A 73 31.31 -15.25 -1.34
CA ALA A 73 32.64 -15.71 -0.91
C ALA A 73 33.47 -14.67 -0.13
N GLY A 74 32.86 -13.57 0.35
CA GLY A 74 33.53 -12.51 1.10
C GLY A 74 34.30 -11.49 0.25
N ASP A 75 34.70 -11.84 -0.97
CA ASP A 75 35.45 -10.95 -1.88
C ASP A 75 34.82 -10.80 -3.28
N GLY A 76 33.71 -11.48 -3.53
CA GLY A 76 32.99 -11.46 -4.81
C GLY A 76 33.58 -12.41 -5.85
N ILE A 77 34.55 -13.25 -5.50
CA ILE A 77 35.21 -14.19 -6.41
C ILE A 77 35.09 -15.60 -5.82
N ILE A 78 34.65 -16.55 -6.64
CA ILE A 78 34.62 -17.96 -6.25
C ILE A 78 35.90 -18.63 -6.74
N ASN A 79 36.69 -19.17 -5.81
CA ASN A 79 37.84 -20.00 -6.12
C ASN A 79 37.48 -21.50 -6.15
N ALA A 80 38.46 -22.35 -6.51
CA ALA A 80 38.24 -23.79 -6.68
C ALA A 80 37.85 -24.51 -5.38
N ALA A 81 38.38 -24.08 -4.23
CA ALA A 81 38.05 -24.66 -2.94
C ALA A 81 36.62 -24.28 -2.53
N GLU A 82 36.26 -23.01 -2.65
CA GLU A 82 34.91 -22.50 -2.37
C GLU A 82 33.86 -23.13 -3.28
N ALA A 83 34.18 -23.33 -4.56
CA ALA A 83 33.30 -24.03 -5.48
C ALA A 83 33.07 -25.49 -5.07
N ALA A 84 34.11 -26.18 -4.56
CA ALA A 84 34.02 -27.57 -4.13
C ALA A 84 33.21 -27.74 -2.83
N GLU A 85 33.20 -26.72 -1.97
CA GLU A 85 32.44 -26.72 -0.70
C GLU A 85 30.97 -26.28 -0.86
N GLY A 86 30.65 -25.62 -1.97
CA GLY A 86 29.33 -25.07 -2.26
C GLY A 86 29.18 -23.62 -1.81
N VAL A 87 28.62 -22.80 -2.70
CA VAL A 87 28.53 -21.35 -2.49
C VAL A 87 27.22 -21.00 -1.81
N ARG A 88 27.31 -20.29 -0.67
CA ARG A 88 26.15 -19.72 0.01
C ARG A 88 25.82 -18.35 -0.58
N LEU A 89 24.57 -18.17 -0.98
CA LEU A 89 24.02 -16.88 -1.33
C LEU A 89 23.19 -16.39 -0.15
N SER A 90 23.39 -15.14 0.24
CA SER A 90 22.62 -14.47 1.29
C SER A 90 22.35 -13.03 0.88
N GLY A 91 21.40 -12.40 1.56
CA GLY A 91 20.90 -11.10 1.18
C GLY A 91 19.80 -10.61 2.10
N GLU A 92 19.26 -9.45 1.77
CA GLU A 92 18.15 -8.83 2.48
C GLU A 92 17.05 -8.44 1.50
N ALA A 93 15.79 -8.74 1.87
CA ALA A 93 14.61 -8.28 1.18
C ALA A 93 13.82 -7.36 2.12
N ILE A 94 13.50 -6.15 1.67
CA ILE A 94 12.81 -5.12 2.46
C ILE A 94 11.52 -4.73 1.73
N GLY A 95 10.44 -4.54 2.49
CA GLY A 95 9.14 -4.13 1.94
C GLY A 95 8.41 -5.24 1.19
N VAL A 96 8.80 -6.50 1.40
CA VAL A 96 8.08 -7.65 0.86
C VAL A 96 6.89 -7.96 1.76
N GLU A 97 5.69 -8.04 1.19
CA GLU A 97 4.49 -8.43 1.91
C GLU A 97 4.52 -9.92 2.29
N ASP A 98 3.86 -10.26 3.40
CA ASP A 98 3.83 -11.63 3.89
C ASP A 98 3.18 -12.59 2.87
N GLY A 99 3.73 -13.80 2.78
CA GLY A 99 3.27 -14.82 1.83
C GLY A 99 3.64 -14.58 0.36
N LEU A 100 4.36 -13.50 0.02
CA LEU A 100 4.91 -13.31 -1.34
C LEU A 100 6.21 -14.11 -1.53
N PRO A 101 6.41 -14.73 -2.71
CA PRO A 101 7.65 -15.43 -3.00
C PRO A 101 8.81 -14.44 -3.16
N VAL A 102 9.94 -14.76 -2.54
CA VAL A 102 11.23 -14.11 -2.79
C VAL A 102 12.07 -15.05 -3.66
N THR A 103 12.44 -14.60 -4.85
CA THR A 103 13.24 -15.38 -5.80
C THR A 103 14.58 -14.68 -6.02
N LEU A 104 15.67 -15.46 -5.98
CA LEU A 104 17.01 -15.04 -6.37
C LEU A 104 17.28 -15.34 -7.85
#